data_AF-A0A924VE46-F1
#
_entry.id   AF-A0A924VE46-F1
#
_cell.length_a   1.000
_cell.length_b   1.000
_cell.length_c   1.000
_cell.angle_alpha   90.00
_cell.angle_beta   90.00
_cell.angle_gamma   90.00
#
_symmetry.space_group_name_H-M   'P 1'
#
loop_
_entity.id
_entity.type
_entity.pdbx_description
1 polymer ?
#
loop_
_entity_poly.entity_id
_entity_poly.type
_entity_poly.pdbx_seq_one_letter_code
_entity_poly.pdbx_strand_id
1 'polypeptide(L)'
;MHNKVALLKACELALAGHWEGAHNIAQDYSDDTANWIHAVLHKIEGDSSNSRYWYAKTKGKKYEDFSEANTELIVIQNSLNPP
;
A
#
# COMPACT_ATOMS: atom_id res chain seq x y z
N MET A 1 -10.44 -8.12 8.18
CA MET A 1 -9.09 -8.14 8.78
C MET A 1 -9.11 -7.29 10.04
N HIS A 2 -8.33 -7.64 11.07
CA HIS A 2 -8.31 -6.93 12.36
C HIS A 2 -7.78 -5.48 12.29
N ASN A 3 -7.28 -5.05 11.12
CA ASN A 3 -6.67 -3.74 10.88
C ASN A 3 -7.31 -2.96 9.72
N LYS A 4 -8.48 -3.36 9.23
CA LYS A 4 -9.15 -2.73 8.08
C LYS A 4 -9.21 -1.20 8.17
N VAL A 5 -9.63 -0.67 9.33
CA VAL A 5 -9.77 0.78 9.54
C VAL A 5 -8.42 1.50 9.46
N ALA A 6 -7.38 0.91 10.04
CA ALA A 6 -6.04 1.46 10.00
C ALA A 6 -5.49 1.46 8.56
N LEU A 7 -5.63 0.35 7.83
CA LEU A 7 -5.14 0.27 6.45
C LEU A 7 -5.91 1.17 5.48
N LEU A 8 -7.22 1.38 5.69
CA LEU A 8 -7.97 2.40 4.95
C LEU A 8 -7.39 3.79 5.20
N LYS A 9 -7.08 4.11 6.46
CA LYS A 9 -6.47 5.38 6.82
C LYS A 9 -5.08 5.57 6.20
N ALA A 10 -4.28 4.50 6.15
CA ALA A 10 -2.98 4.52 5.47
C ALA A 10 -3.14 4.87 3.98
N CYS A 11 -4.08 4.25 3.28
CA CYS A 11 -4.35 4.59 1.88
C CYS A 11 -4.84 6.04 1.71
N GLU A 12 -5.72 6.54 2.59
CA GLU A 12 -6.18 7.94 2.54
C GLU A 12 -5.02 8.93 2.69
N LEU A 13 -4.12 8.68 3.65
CA LEU A 13 -2.95 9.52 3.87
C LEU A 13 -2.03 9.50 2.65
N ALA A 14 -1.75 8.31 2.10
CA ALA A 14 -0.92 8.17 0.91
C ALA A 14 -1.50 8.91 -0.29
N LEU A 15 -2.81 8.79 -0.55
CA LEU A 15 -3.51 9.50 -1.63
C LEU A 15 -3.51 11.02 -1.43
N ALA A 16 -3.48 11.49 -0.18
CA ALA A 16 -3.36 12.91 0.15
C ALA A 16 -1.90 13.43 0.12
N GLY A 17 -0.92 12.59 -0.24
CA GLY A 17 0.50 12.95 -0.26
C GLY A 17 1.22 12.83 1.08
N HIS A 18 0.55 12.32 2.12
CA HIS A 18 1.10 12.10 3.46
C HIS A 18 1.67 10.68 3.60
N TRP A 19 2.63 10.31 2.75
CA TRP A 19 3.19 8.96 2.66
C TRP A 19 3.94 8.51 3.93
N GLU A 20 4.59 9.42 4.67
CA GLU A 20 5.20 9.10 5.98
C GLU A 20 4.16 8.65 7.02
N GLY A 21 3.01 9.33 7.06
CA GLY A 21 1.90 8.96 7.95
C GLY A 21 1.30 7.62 7.56
N ALA A 22 1.25 7.31 6.27
CA ALA A 22 0.82 6.00 5.79
C ALA A 22 1.81 4.89 6.17
N HIS A 23 3.12 5.14 6.10
CA HIS A 23 4.17 4.20 6.55
C HIS A 23 4.04 3.87 8.03
N ASN A 24 3.86 4.90 8.87
CA ASN A 24 3.70 4.72 10.32
C ASN A 24 2.54 3.79 10.67
N ILE A 25 1.47 3.77 9.87
CA ILE A 25 0.35 2.86 10.07
C ILE A 25 0.63 1.48 9.45
N ALA A 26 1.14 1.43 8.22
CA ALA A 26 1.35 0.18 7.50
C ALA A 26 2.41 -0.70 8.16
N GLN A 27 3.45 -0.13 8.77
CA GLN A 27 4.53 -0.85 9.43
C GLN A 27 4.11 -1.66 10.67
N ASP A 28 2.97 -1.31 11.29
CA ASP A 28 2.44 -2.02 12.46
C ASP A 28 1.85 -3.40 12.10
N TYR A 29 1.75 -3.70 10.81
CA TYR A 29 1.12 -4.89 10.27
C TYR A 29 2.01 -5.56 9.21
N SER A 30 1.91 -6.88 9.10
CA SER A 30 2.69 -7.68 8.14
C SER A 30 1.84 -8.59 7.27
N ASP A 31 0.52 -8.39 7.26
CA ASP A 31 -0.37 -9.12 6.37
C ASP A 31 -0.22 -8.64 4.91
N ASP A 32 -0.85 -9.38 4.01
CA ASP A 32 -0.77 -9.17 2.58
C ASP A 32 -1.14 -7.73 2.15
N THR A 33 -2.16 -7.13 2.78
CA THR A 33 -2.61 -5.78 2.42
C THR A 33 -1.67 -4.71 2.96
N ALA A 34 -1.18 -4.88 4.19
CA ALA A 34 -0.17 -3.98 4.74
C ALA A 34 1.13 -3.99 3.91
N ASN A 35 1.62 -5.17 3.53
CA ASN A 35 2.79 -5.31 2.66
C ASN A 35 2.56 -4.68 1.29
N TRP A 36 1.34 -4.81 0.74
CA TRP A 36 0.99 -4.18 -0.53
C TRP A 36 0.99 -2.64 -0.42
N ILE A 37 0.42 -2.09 0.64
CA ILE A 37 0.48 -0.63 0.90
C ILE A 37 1.93 -0.16 0.99
N HIS A 38 2.77 -0.86 1.77
CA HIS A 38 4.19 -0.53 1.93
C HIS A 38 4.94 -0.53 0.59
N ALA A 39 4.62 -1.49 -0.29
CA ALA A 39 5.17 -1.55 -1.64
C ALA A 39 4.81 -0.30 -2.47
N VAL A 40 3.55 0.14 -2.41
CA VAL A 40 3.07 1.32 -3.13
C VAL A 40 3.66 2.61 -2.57
N LEU A 41 3.89 2.69 -1.25
CA LEU A 41 4.55 3.85 -0.63
C LEU A 41 5.96 4.05 -1.18
N HIS A 42 6.76 2.99 -1.26
CA HIS A 42 8.10 3.10 -1.89
C HIS A 42 8.04 3.38 -3.40
N LYS A 43 6.96 2.98 -4.09
CA LYS A 43 6.73 3.41 -5.49
C LYS A 43 6.52 4.93 -5.56
N ILE A 44 5.77 5.52 -4.63
CA ILE A 44 5.57 6.98 -4.51
C ILE A 44 6.90 7.70 -4.24
N GLU A 45 7.74 7.14 -3.36
CA GLU A 45 9.07 7.69 -3.03
C GLU A 45 10.08 7.59 -4.19
N GLY A 46 9.79 6.79 -5.21
CA GLY A 46 10.74 6.49 -6.30
C GLY A 46 11.78 5.43 -5.96
N ASP A 47 11.67 4.77 -4.80
CA ASP A 47 12.52 3.64 -4.41
C ASP A 47 12.00 2.33 -5.01
N SER A 48 12.26 2.17 -6.32
CA SER A 48 11.83 0.97 -7.06
C SER A 48 12.41 -0.34 -6.51
N SER A 49 13.62 -0.32 -5.92
CA SER A 49 14.26 -1.51 -5.37
C SER A 49 13.52 -2.00 -4.13
N ASN A 50 13.24 -1.10 -3.19
CA ASN A 50 12.54 -1.44 -1.97
C ASN A 50 11.05 -1.71 -2.23
N SER A 51 10.43 -0.94 -3.14
CA SER A 51 9.07 -1.23 -3.60
C SER A 51 8.93 -2.67 -4.11
N ARG A 52 9.86 -3.13 -4.97
CA ARG A 52 9.89 -4.54 -5.45
C ARG A 52 10.09 -5.55 -4.34
N TYR A 53 10.94 -5.24 -3.36
CA TYR A 53 11.12 -6.10 -2.18
C TYR A 53 9.80 -6.31 -1.42
N TRP A 54 9.01 -5.27 -1.25
CA TRP A 54 7.70 -5.36 -0.59
C TRP A 54 6.64 -6.04 -1.47
N TYR A 55 6.63 -5.79 -2.78
CA TYR A 55 5.77 -6.53 -3.71
C TYR A 55 6.01 -8.05 -3.63
N ALA A 56 7.27 -8.48 -3.49
CA ALA A 56 7.61 -9.89 -3.33
C ALA A 56 7.07 -10.53 -2.04
N LYS A 57 6.65 -9.73 -1.06
CA LYS A 57 5.98 -10.20 0.18
C LYS A 57 4.46 -10.30 0.05
N THR A 58 3.89 -9.89 -1.08
CA THR A 58 2.46 -10.01 -1.36
C THR A 58 2.13 -11.33 -2.05
N LYS A 59 0.84 -11.67 -2.11
CA LYS A 59 0.30 -12.80 -2.86
C LYS A 59 0.15 -12.46 -4.34
N GLY A 60 1.29 -12.35 -5.02
CA GLY A 60 1.38 -12.30 -6.48
C GLY A 60 1.18 -10.92 -7.10
N LYS A 61 1.26 -9.83 -6.33
CA LYS A 61 1.33 -8.47 -6.87
C LYS A 61 2.73 -8.16 -7.35
N LYS A 62 2.84 -7.31 -8.37
CA LYS A 62 4.11 -6.89 -8.97
C LYS A 62 4.16 -5.38 -9.12
N TYR A 63 5.37 -4.86 -9.11
CA TYR A 63 5.65 -3.44 -9.31
C TYR A 63 5.02 -2.93 -10.62
N GLU A 64 5.03 -3.74 -11.67
CA GLU A 64 4.53 -3.42 -13.01
C GLU A 64 3.01 -3.55 -13.18
N ASP A 65 2.27 -4.12 -12.21
CA ASP A 65 0.83 -4.36 -12.38
C ASP A 65 0.05 -3.04 -12.54
N PHE A 66 0.59 -1.95 -12.00
CA PHE A 66 0.02 -0.60 -12.09
C PHE A 66 1.12 0.42 -12.39
N SER A 67 0.89 1.26 -13.40
CA SER A 67 1.80 2.38 -13.73
C SER A 67 1.71 3.50 -12.70
N GLU A 68 0.51 3.79 -12.19
CA GLU A 68 0.24 4.88 -11.24
C GLU A 68 -0.02 4.34 -9.83
N ALA A 69 0.74 4.82 -8.85
CA ALA A 69 0.58 4.44 -7.44
C ALA A 69 -0.82 4.78 -6.89
N ASN A 70 -1.39 5.92 -7.28
CA ASN A 70 -2.72 6.35 -6.79
C ASN A 70 -3.83 5.39 -7.24
N THR A 71 -3.78 4.92 -8.49
CA THR A 71 -4.73 3.92 -9.00
C THR A 71 -4.66 2.64 -8.17
N GLU A 72 -3.45 2.21 -7.83
CA GLU A 72 -3.22 1.02 -7.04
C GLU A 72 -3.73 1.16 -5.59
N LEU A 73 -3.52 2.30 -4.94
CA LEU A 73 -4.06 2.60 -3.61
C LEU A 73 -5.60 2.56 -3.59
N ILE A 74 -6.25 3.04 -4.65
CA ILE A 74 -7.72 2.98 -4.78
C ILE A 74 -8.20 1.53 -4.88
N VAL A 75 -7.48 0.67 -5.61
CA VAL A 75 -7.80 -0.78 -5.65
C VAL A 75 -7.66 -1.41 -4.27
N ILE A 76 -6.62 -1.05 -3.53
CA ILE A 76 -6.43 -1.52 -2.14
C ILE A 76 -7.61 -1.06 -1.26
N GLN A 77 -8.00 0.22 -1.31
CA GLN A 77 -9.16 0.74 -0.56
C GLN A 77 -10.45 -0.02 -0.89
N ASN A 78 -10.73 -0.27 -2.17
CA ASN A 78 -11.92 -1.02 -2.59
C ASN A 78 -11.91 -2.47 -2.09
N SER A 79 -10.73 -3.10 -2.00
CA SER A 79 -10.61 -4.46 -1.44
C SER A 79 -10.84 -4.50 0.07
N LEU A 80 -10.49 -3.42 0.77
CA LEU A 80 -10.74 -3.26 2.20
C LEU A 80 -12.21 -2.90 2.48
N ASN A 81 -12.84 -2.12 1.60
CA ASN A 81 -14.22 -1.68 1.73
C ASN A 81 -15.01 -1.90 0.44
N PRO A 82 -15.42 -3.16 0.16
CA PRO A 82 -16.28 -3.44 -0.98
C PRO A 82 -17.64 -2.73 -0.81
N PRO A 83 -18.32 -2.39 -1.93
CA PRO A 83 -19.63 -1.74 -1.90
C PRO A 83 -20.72 -2.61 -1.24
#